data_AF-A0A914NRT8-F1
#
_entry.id   AF-A0A914NRT8-F1
#
_cell.length_a   1.000
_cell.length_b   1.000
_cell.length_c   1.000
_cell.angle_alpha   90.00
_cell.angle_beta   90.00
_cell.angle_gamma   90.00
#
_symmetry.space_group_name_H-M   'P 1'
#
loop_
_entity.id
_entity.type
_entity.pdbx_description
1 polymer ?
#
loop_
_entity_poly.entity_id
_entity_poly.type
_entity_poly.pdbx_seq_one_letter_code
_entity_poly.pdbx_strand_id
1 'polypeptide(L)'
;MDIQLNFLKFQPLKNWLDYFLNRQELRDLLNQTCDFNFVITLCDQFVEQALVTEKELAQVGKIYLDQEDKICLKYKANDLWLCAMSCFACCNWDLGLLMKNLNVQKIQSLLDQLVKWTLLQEEIVQDPFDYFCSVTSSEKFDTKRIFSMWLYARWILLVDSEARFPSIPAKPTVSNPYNYLDQSLLQAEKLAQTILEVQKKMPQAVKLLDQMWNLYSGIYVPKKECFYPNLEVITEGSNLQDIGEFSKPDIQKDSWLFKLDIFQLRTAFDLFNAHFCAKHFSKAKTLFEFITKAWQRLKNNPESIDKENKYFLPSEQDINGFACALGFDIPKENSSSCQSGDINLFMQFSLVRPRHKIPVNILVELLSMGICRVSKIYLDKELRQSEELRLELIK
;
A
#
# COMPACT_ATOMS: atom_id res chain seq x y z
N MET A 1 27.56 23.50 28.74
CA MET A 1 28.81 22.88 28.24
C MET A 1 28.37 21.81 27.27
N ASP A 2 28.29 22.15 25.98
CA ASP A 2 27.86 21.25 24.93
C ASP A 2 29.01 20.31 24.57
N ILE A 3 28.86 19.03 24.92
CA ILE A 3 29.78 17.99 24.45
C ILE A 3 29.35 17.65 23.02
N GLN A 4 29.91 18.36 22.04
CA GLN A 4 29.82 17.96 20.64
C GLN A 4 30.64 16.68 20.43
N LEU A 5 29.94 15.54 20.34
CA LEU A 5 30.49 14.24 19.97
C LEU A 5 30.91 14.26 18.49
N ASN A 6 32.05 14.90 18.20
CA ASN A 6 32.64 15.09 16.86
C ASN A 6 33.15 13.79 16.18
N PHE A 7 32.79 12.61 16.68
CA PHE A 7 33.23 11.32 16.11
C PHE A 7 32.37 10.86 14.94
N LEU A 8 31.13 11.35 14.82
CA LEU A 8 30.29 11.14 13.65
C LEU A 8 30.39 12.40 12.78
N LYS A 9 31.11 12.31 11.65
CA LYS A 9 31.22 13.42 10.66
C LYS A 9 29.87 13.83 10.05
N PHE A 10 28.81 13.10 10.36
CA PHE A 10 27.44 13.37 9.92
C PHE A 10 26.56 13.51 11.17
N GLN A 11 25.70 14.52 11.19
CA GLN A 11 24.62 14.56 12.16
C GLN A 11 23.78 13.28 12.01
N PRO A 12 23.39 12.62 13.11
CA PRO A 12 22.50 11.46 13.04
C PRO A 12 21.22 11.86 12.34
N LEU A 13 20.74 11.00 11.44
CA LEU A 13 19.45 11.20 10.79
C LEU A 13 18.36 11.26 11.86
N LYS A 14 17.52 12.30 11.78
CA LYS A 14 16.38 12.46 12.68
C LYS A 14 15.44 11.27 12.52
N ASN A 15 14.95 10.76 13.65
CA ASN A 15 14.09 9.58 13.71
C ASN A 15 12.68 9.95 14.22
N TRP A 16 11.80 8.96 14.35
CA TRP A 16 10.44 9.15 14.84
C TRP A 16 10.35 9.92 16.15
N LEU A 17 11.27 9.74 17.10
CA LEU A 17 11.23 10.39 18.41
C LEU A 17 11.45 11.90 18.28
N ASP A 18 12.40 12.31 17.44
CA ASP A 18 12.71 13.73 17.21
C ASP A 18 11.48 14.46 16.66
N TYR A 19 10.81 13.87 15.68
CA TYR A 19 9.58 14.40 15.09
C TYR A 19 8.34 14.21 15.97
N PHE A 20 8.33 13.21 16.86
CA PHE A 20 7.25 13.02 17.81
C PHE A 20 7.27 14.10 18.89
N LEU A 21 8.45 14.45 19.38
CA LEU A 21 8.65 15.51 20.37
C LEU A 21 8.52 16.91 19.75
N ASN A 22 8.99 17.10 18.51
CA ASN A 22 8.87 18.36 17.77
C ASN A 22 7.86 18.25 16.62
N ARG A 23 6.58 18.41 16.96
CA ARG A 23 5.46 18.33 16.00
C ARG A 23 5.51 19.36 14.89
N GLN A 24 6.02 20.56 15.19
CA GLN A 24 6.14 21.60 14.17
C GLN A 24 7.15 21.20 13.10
N GLU A 25 8.27 20.60 13.54
CA GLU A 25 9.27 20.10 12.60
C GLU A 25 8.75 18.98 11.71
N LEU A 26 7.91 18.08 12.25
CA LEU A 26 7.23 17.08 11.44
C LEU A 26 6.34 17.74 10.38
N ARG A 27 5.54 18.74 10.76
CA ARG A 27 4.68 19.46 9.82
C ARG A 27 5.48 20.17 8.74
N ASP A 28 6.58 20.82 9.11
CA ASP A 28 7.46 21.53 8.18
C ASP A 28 8.10 20.56 7.20
N LEU A 29 8.59 19.40 7.68
CA LEU A 29 9.07 18.31 6.83
C LEU A 29 7.96 17.90 5.85
N LEU A 30 6.79 17.50 6.34
CA LEU A 30 5.71 17.02 5.48
C LEU A 30 5.24 18.07 4.45
N ASN A 31 5.40 19.36 4.72
CA ASN A 31 5.03 20.45 3.81
C ASN A 31 6.08 20.81 2.75
N GLN A 32 7.32 20.39 2.95
CA GLN A 32 8.39 20.58 1.96
C GLN A 32 8.35 19.47 0.90
N THR A 33 9.00 19.72 -0.24
CA THR A 33 9.28 18.67 -1.23
C THR A 33 10.26 17.67 -0.62
N CYS A 34 9.72 16.58 -0.07
CA CYS A 34 10.48 15.58 0.68
C CYS A 34 10.83 14.34 -0.14
N ASP A 35 11.89 13.67 0.29
CA ASP A 35 12.18 12.30 -0.15
C ASP A 35 11.10 11.36 0.42
N PHE A 36 10.23 10.86 -0.45
CA PHE A 36 9.17 9.93 -0.07
C PHE A 36 9.70 8.64 0.57
N ASN A 37 10.93 8.22 0.25
CA ASN A 37 11.54 7.04 0.90
C ASN A 37 11.89 7.32 2.37
N PHE A 38 12.29 8.55 2.69
CA PHE A 38 12.52 8.96 4.07
C PHE A 38 11.19 9.05 4.83
N VAL A 39 10.19 9.71 4.25
CA VAL A 39 8.87 9.88 4.88
C VAL A 39 8.18 8.52 5.11
N ILE A 40 8.30 7.57 4.19
CA ILE A 40 7.72 6.23 4.37
C ILE A 40 8.49 5.40 5.42
N THR A 41 9.81 5.59 5.52
CA THR A 41 10.61 5.00 6.61
C THR A 41 10.17 5.56 7.97
N LEU A 42 9.91 6.86 8.03
CA LEU A 42 9.37 7.51 9.22
C LEU A 42 7.96 6.98 9.56
N CYS A 43 7.11 6.78 8.55
CA CYS A 43 5.81 6.11 8.70
C CYS A 43 5.96 4.72 9.32
N ASP A 44 6.89 3.88 8.82
CA ASP A 44 7.14 2.54 9.37
C ASP A 44 7.54 2.58 10.86
N GLN A 45 8.41 3.53 11.23
CA GLN A 45 8.82 3.72 12.62
C GLN A 45 7.63 4.12 13.50
N PHE A 46 6.79 5.07 13.06
CA PHE A 46 5.59 5.46 13.81
C PHE A 46 4.60 4.31 13.99
N VAL A 47 4.36 3.51 12.93
CA VAL A 47 3.49 2.32 13.01
C VAL A 47 4.05 1.29 13.99
N GLU A 48 5.35 1.04 13.94
CA GLU A 48 6.00 0.11 14.87
C GLU A 48 5.83 0.54 16.32
N GLN A 49 6.08 1.82 16.61
CA GLN A 49 5.94 2.35 17.96
C GLN A 49 4.47 2.38 18.42
N ALA A 50 3.53 2.66 17.52
CA ALA A 50 2.10 2.60 17.83
C ALA A 50 1.70 1.18 18.24
N LEU A 51 2.10 0.17 17.46
CA LEU A 51 1.83 -1.24 17.75
C LEU A 51 2.51 -1.72 19.04
N VAL A 52 3.73 -1.27 19.33
CA VAL A 52 4.40 -1.57 20.61
C VAL A 52 3.62 -0.96 21.77
N THR A 53 3.22 0.30 21.66
CA THR A 53 2.44 1.01 22.70
C THR A 53 1.07 0.34 22.93
N GLU A 54 0.41 -0.13 21.87
CA GLU A 54 -0.85 -0.89 22.00
C GLU A 54 -0.66 -2.26 22.66
N LYS A 55 0.43 -2.96 22.34
CA LYS A 55 0.78 -4.23 23.01
C LYS A 55 1.10 -4.02 24.47
N GLU A 56 1.84 -2.96 24.80
CA GLU A 56 2.07 -2.53 26.18
C GLU A 56 0.72 -2.31 26.87
N LEU A 57 -0.18 -1.53 26.27
CA LEU A 57 -1.51 -1.28 26.82
C LEU A 57 -2.33 -2.57 27.07
N ALA A 58 -2.25 -3.54 26.15
CA ALA A 58 -2.93 -4.83 26.30
C ALA A 58 -2.33 -5.71 27.41
N GLN A 59 -1.00 -5.65 27.61
CA GLN A 59 -0.31 -6.37 28.69
C GLN A 59 -0.52 -5.67 30.04
N VAL A 60 -0.51 -4.35 30.04
CA VAL A 60 -0.80 -3.45 31.16
C VAL A 60 -2.21 -3.63 31.69
N GLY A 61 -3.18 -3.99 30.84
CA GLY A 61 -4.52 -4.40 31.29
C GLY A 61 -4.53 -5.55 32.31
N LYS A 62 -3.44 -6.33 32.42
CA LYS A 62 -3.27 -7.45 33.35
C LYS A 62 -2.45 -7.12 34.61
N ILE A 63 -1.82 -5.95 34.66
CA ILE A 63 -0.98 -5.47 35.77
C ILE A 63 -1.67 -4.26 36.41
N TYR A 64 -1.57 -4.08 37.73
CA TYR A 64 -2.17 -2.95 38.46
C TYR A 64 -1.46 -1.63 38.08
N LEU A 65 -1.80 -1.05 36.93
CA LEU A 65 -1.47 0.33 36.58
C LEU A 65 -2.68 1.23 36.80
N ASP A 66 -2.40 2.45 37.25
CA ASP A 66 -3.39 3.48 37.51
C ASP A 66 -4.13 3.86 36.22
N GLN A 67 -5.37 4.33 36.35
CA GLN A 67 -6.20 4.69 35.20
C GLN A 67 -5.55 5.79 34.34
N GLU A 68 -4.80 6.69 34.97
CA GLU A 68 -4.07 7.78 34.31
C GLU A 68 -3.00 7.27 33.34
N ASP A 69 -2.21 6.26 33.74
CA ASP A 69 -1.19 5.67 32.87
C ASP A 69 -1.78 5.00 31.64
N LYS A 70 -2.92 4.31 31.82
CA LYS A 70 -3.65 3.69 30.71
C LYS A 70 -4.15 4.73 29.73
N ILE A 71 -4.64 5.85 30.23
CA ILE A 71 -5.08 6.98 29.41
C ILE A 71 -3.89 7.56 28.65
N CYS A 72 -2.78 7.89 29.32
CA CYS A 72 -1.55 8.41 28.69
C CYS A 72 -1.04 7.50 27.55
N LEU A 73 -1.03 6.18 27.77
CA LEU A 73 -0.63 5.22 26.74
C LEU A 73 -1.58 5.21 25.54
N LYS A 74 -2.91 5.34 25.76
CA LYS A 74 -3.88 5.47 24.65
C LYS A 74 -3.64 6.75 23.84
N TYR A 75 -3.36 7.88 24.50
CA TYR A 75 -3.04 9.14 23.81
C TYR A 75 -1.78 9.01 22.98
N LYS A 76 -0.71 8.47 23.57
CA LYS A 76 0.55 8.22 22.86
C LYS A 76 0.32 7.33 21.63
N ALA A 77 -0.43 6.24 21.77
CA ALA A 77 -0.73 5.34 20.66
C ALA A 77 -1.51 6.06 19.54
N ASN A 78 -2.57 6.80 19.88
CA ASN A 78 -3.37 7.55 18.91
C ASN A 78 -2.54 8.61 18.16
N ASP A 79 -1.68 9.33 18.88
CA ASP A 79 -0.79 10.33 18.29
C ASP A 79 0.25 9.72 17.35
N LEU A 80 0.80 8.55 17.70
CA LEU A 80 1.70 7.80 16.83
C LEU A 80 0.98 7.38 15.53
N TRP A 81 -0.27 6.94 15.63
CA TRP A 81 -1.09 6.63 14.45
C TRP A 81 -1.36 7.86 13.58
N LEU A 82 -1.66 9.03 14.18
CA LEU A 82 -1.85 10.28 13.45
C LEU A 82 -0.58 10.69 12.70
N CYS A 83 0.59 10.53 13.33
CA CYS A 83 1.89 10.76 12.68
C CYS A 83 2.15 9.79 11.52
N ALA A 84 1.88 8.50 11.71
CA ALA A 84 2.00 7.51 10.64
C ALA A 84 1.08 7.86 9.45
N MET A 85 -0.16 8.24 9.73
CA MET A 85 -1.16 8.54 8.70
C MET A 85 -0.88 9.84 7.96
N SER A 86 -0.39 10.88 8.64
CA SER A 86 0.07 12.10 7.97
C SER A 86 1.28 11.83 7.05
N CYS A 87 2.21 10.95 7.45
CA CYS A 87 3.30 10.51 6.58
C CYS A 87 2.79 9.75 5.36
N PHE A 88 1.87 8.80 5.54
CA PHE A 88 1.31 8.02 4.44
C PHE A 88 0.49 8.89 3.45
N ALA A 89 -0.32 9.80 3.98
CA ALA A 89 -1.06 10.78 3.19
C ALA A 89 -0.13 11.72 2.42
N CYS A 90 1.02 12.10 3.01
CA CYS A 90 2.05 12.91 2.35
C CYS A 90 2.71 12.16 1.17
N CYS A 91 2.80 10.83 1.26
CA CYS A 91 3.20 9.96 0.16
C CYS A 91 2.04 9.66 -0.82
N ASN A 92 0.99 10.49 -0.83
CA ASN A 92 -0.17 10.41 -1.73
C ASN A 92 -0.89 9.06 -1.71
N TRP A 93 -0.90 8.37 -0.56
CA TRP A 93 -1.56 7.08 -0.40
C TRP A 93 -1.00 5.97 -1.33
N ASP A 94 0.29 6.06 -1.69
CA ASP A 94 0.96 5.06 -2.53
C ASP A 94 1.18 3.73 -1.78
N LEU A 95 0.27 2.78 -2.01
CA LEU A 95 0.35 1.42 -1.48
C LEU A 95 1.60 0.66 -1.96
N GLY A 96 2.10 0.95 -3.16
CA GLY A 96 3.31 0.31 -3.69
C GLY A 96 4.56 0.78 -2.95
N LEU A 97 4.61 2.05 -2.54
CA LEU A 97 5.67 2.57 -1.68
C LEU A 97 5.58 1.96 -0.27
N LEU A 98 4.38 1.87 0.32
CA LEU A 98 4.19 1.20 1.60
C LEU A 98 4.68 -0.25 1.58
N MET A 99 4.28 -1.04 0.58
CA MET A 99 4.63 -2.46 0.48
C MET A 99 6.13 -2.72 0.34
N LYS A 100 6.92 -1.73 -0.10
CA LYS A 100 8.39 -1.83 -0.18
C LYS A 100 9.08 -1.66 1.17
N ASN A 101 8.45 -0.91 2.09
CA ASN A 101 9.09 -0.46 3.33
C ASN A 101 8.43 -1.09 4.57
N LEU A 102 7.15 -1.44 4.51
CA LEU A 102 6.38 -2.02 5.60
C LEU A 102 5.97 -3.44 5.23
N ASN A 103 5.92 -4.32 6.23
CA ASN A 103 5.35 -5.65 6.05
C ASN A 103 3.81 -5.60 6.03
N VAL A 104 3.20 -6.68 5.54
CA VAL A 104 1.74 -6.80 5.37
C VAL A 104 0.98 -6.58 6.68
N GLN A 105 1.51 -7.02 7.83
CA GLN A 105 0.88 -6.82 9.14
C GLN A 105 0.83 -5.35 9.53
N LYS A 106 1.94 -4.62 9.40
CA LYS A 106 2.00 -3.18 9.71
C LYS A 106 1.05 -2.38 8.81
N ILE A 107 0.99 -2.71 7.52
CA ILE A 107 0.06 -2.04 6.59
C ILE A 107 -1.39 -2.37 6.94
N GLN A 108 -1.70 -3.62 7.28
CA GLN A 108 -3.03 -4.00 7.73
C GLN A 108 -3.45 -3.18 8.96
N SER A 109 -2.61 -3.10 9.99
CA SER A 109 -2.92 -2.33 11.19
C SER A 109 -3.10 -0.84 10.92
N LEU A 110 -2.30 -0.27 10.02
CA LEU A 110 -2.47 1.10 9.56
C LEU A 110 -3.86 1.26 8.91
N LEU A 111 -4.22 0.43 7.95
CA LEU A 111 -5.51 0.50 7.27
C LEU A 111 -6.69 0.27 8.22
N ASP A 112 -6.59 -0.71 9.14
CA ASP A 112 -7.57 -0.96 10.19
C ASP A 112 -7.80 0.30 11.05
N GLN A 113 -6.74 1.06 11.34
CA GLN A 113 -6.86 2.29 12.10
C GLN A 113 -7.54 3.41 11.31
N LEU A 114 -7.22 3.58 10.01
CA LEU A 114 -7.93 4.53 9.14
C LEU A 114 -9.43 4.23 9.11
N VAL A 115 -9.74 2.96 8.97
CA VAL A 115 -11.09 2.42 8.96
C VAL A 115 -11.81 2.75 10.26
N LYS A 116 -11.20 2.43 11.41
CA LYS A 116 -11.75 2.74 12.73
C LYS A 116 -12.14 4.21 12.84
N TRP A 117 -11.25 5.12 12.43
CA TRP A 117 -11.56 6.55 12.46
C TRP A 117 -12.67 6.98 11.49
N THR A 118 -12.75 6.37 10.29
CA THR A 118 -13.76 6.75 9.30
C THR A 118 -15.17 6.27 9.60
N LEU A 119 -15.32 5.10 10.23
CA LEU A 119 -16.59 4.36 10.22
C LEU A 119 -17.02 3.87 11.59
N LEU A 120 -16.10 3.66 12.53
CA LEU A 120 -16.36 2.96 13.78
C LEU A 120 -16.36 3.97 14.92
N GLN A 121 -17.54 4.48 15.28
CA GLN A 121 -17.70 5.31 16.48
C GLN A 121 -17.76 4.48 17.77
N GLU A 122 -17.93 3.16 17.68
CA GLU A 122 -18.07 2.22 18.79
C GLU A 122 -17.03 1.08 18.72
N GLU A 123 -16.71 0.48 19.87
CA GLU A 123 -15.81 -0.68 20.00
C GLU A 123 -16.39 -1.89 19.26
N ILE A 124 -15.88 -2.16 18.05
CA ILE A 124 -16.28 -3.32 17.26
C ILE A 124 -15.41 -4.52 17.62
N VAL A 125 -16.07 -5.66 17.86
CA VAL A 125 -15.47 -6.96 18.15
C VAL A 125 -15.05 -7.72 16.88
N GLN A 126 -15.49 -7.27 15.70
CA GLN A 126 -15.28 -7.92 14.40
C GLN A 126 -14.13 -7.30 13.57
N ASP A 127 -13.64 -8.07 12.60
CA ASP A 127 -12.66 -7.61 11.62
C ASP A 127 -13.17 -6.37 10.85
N PRO A 128 -12.38 -5.28 10.75
CA PRO A 128 -12.88 -4.03 10.18
C PRO A 128 -13.29 -4.14 8.70
N PHE A 129 -12.63 -5.00 7.93
CA PHE A 129 -12.99 -5.23 6.53
C PHE A 129 -14.28 -6.06 6.39
N ASP A 130 -14.48 -7.07 7.23
CA ASP A 130 -15.72 -7.87 7.20
C ASP A 130 -16.94 -7.02 7.61
N TYR A 131 -16.77 -6.17 8.62
CA TYR A 131 -17.79 -5.19 9.01
C TYR A 131 -18.19 -4.32 7.81
N PHE A 132 -17.22 -3.87 7.02
CA PHE A 132 -17.51 -3.06 5.83
C PHE A 132 -18.32 -3.75 4.76
N CYS A 133 -17.94 -4.98 4.42
CA CYS A 133 -18.68 -5.78 3.45
C CYS A 133 -20.15 -5.91 3.84
N SER A 134 -20.45 -5.93 5.15
CA SER A 134 -21.82 -5.94 5.66
C SER A 134 -22.53 -4.58 5.48
N VAL A 135 -21.84 -3.46 5.73
CA VAL A 135 -22.44 -2.11 5.67
C VAL A 135 -22.70 -1.64 4.24
N THR A 136 -21.87 -2.01 3.26
CA THR A 136 -22.08 -1.66 1.83
C THR A 136 -23.32 -2.29 1.22
N SER A 137 -23.87 -3.32 1.88
CA SER A 137 -25.16 -3.90 1.49
C SER A 137 -26.36 -3.11 2.02
N SER A 138 -26.13 -2.06 2.81
CA SER A 138 -27.15 -1.17 3.37
C SER A 138 -27.15 0.20 2.71
N GLU A 139 -28.32 0.84 2.57
CA GLU A 139 -28.49 2.18 1.96
C GLU A 139 -27.82 3.33 2.73
N LYS A 140 -27.11 3.06 3.84
CA LYS A 140 -26.50 4.07 4.72
C LYS A 140 -25.10 4.52 4.27
N PHE A 141 -24.78 4.39 3.00
CA PHE A 141 -23.42 4.61 2.53
C PHE A 141 -23.13 6.08 2.20
N ASP A 142 -22.37 6.74 3.07
CA ASP A 142 -21.92 8.12 2.86
C ASP A 142 -20.63 8.14 2.01
N THR A 143 -20.67 8.93 0.93
CA THR A 143 -19.52 9.24 0.07
C THR A 143 -18.24 9.62 0.81
N LYS A 144 -18.37 10.19 2.00
CA LYS A 144 -17.27 10.63 2.87
C LYS A 144 -16.42 9.50 3.44
N ARG A 145 -16.90 8.25 3.39
CA ARG A 145 -16.28 7.09 4.04
C ARG A 145 -15.74 6.05 3.04
N ILE A 146 -15.93 6.32 1.75
CA ILE A 146 -15.60 5.39 0.67
C ILE A 146 -14.10 5.25 0.46
N PHE A 147 -13.34 6.32 0.68
CA PHE A 147 -11.91 6.31 0.37
C PHE A 147 -11.13 5.27 1.18
N SER A 148 -11.36 5.18 2.50
CA SER A 148 -10.67 4.18 3.34
C SER A 148 -10.97 2.76 2.87
N MET A 149 -12.22 2.48 2.50
CA MET A 149 -12.64 1.19 1.99
C MET A 149 -12.08 0.86 0.62
N TRP A 150 -12.13 1.81 -0.29
CA TRP A 150 -11.54 1.68 -1.62
C TRP A 150 -10.03 1.40 -1.52
N LEU A 151 -9.33 2.14 -0.65
CA LEU A 151 -7.90 1.96 -0.40
C LEU A 151 -7.61 0.57 0.21
N TYR A 152 -8.42 0.13 1.18
CA TYR A 152 -8.28 -1.18 1.81
C TYR A 152 -8.49 -2.31 0.79
N ALA A 153 -9.55 -2.26 -0.01
CA ALA A 153 -9.82 -3.26 -1.03
C ALA A 153 -8.70 -3.32 -2.08
N ARG A 154 -8.17 -2.17 -2.50
CA ARG A 154 -7.00 -2.11 -3.40
C ARG A 154 -5.76 -2.74 -2.79
N TRP A 155 -5.51 -2.52 -1.50
CA TRP A 155 -4.41 -3.17 -0.79
C TRP A 155 -4.56 -4.70 -0.76
N ILE A 156 -5.76 -5.22 -0.52
CA ILE A 156 -6.01 -6.67 -0.57
C ILE A 156 -5.68 -7.23 -1.96
N LEU A 157 -6.12 -6.57 -3.04
CA LEU A 157 -5.79 -7.00 -4.41
C LEU A 157 -4.28 -6.94 -4.68
N LEU A 158 -3.60 -5.92 -4.16
CA LEU A 158 -2.15 -5.76 -4.30
C LEU A 158 -1.40 -6.90 -3.58
N VAL A 159 -1.76 -7.22 -2.34
CA VAL A 159 -1.17 -8.35 -1.59
C VAL A 159 -1.38 -9.67 -2.32
N ASP A 160 -2.58 -9.93 -2.86
CA ASP A 160 -2.84 -11.14 -3.64
C ASP A 160 -1.97 -11.20 -4.91
N SER A 161 -1.80 -10.07 -5.60
CA SER A 161 -0.97 -10.01 -6.80
C SER A 161 0.51 -10.28 -6.49
N GLU A 162 1.04 -9.69 -5.40
CA GLU A 162 2.43 -9.86 -4.97
C GLU A 162 2.69 -11.29 -4.45
N ALA A 163 1.73 -11.89 -3.74
CA ALA A 163 1.84 -13.25 -3.21
C ALA A 163 1.88 -14.34 -4.31
N ARG A 164 1.49 -14.01 -5.55
CA ARG A 164 1.59 -14.92 -6.71
C ARG A 164 3.01 -14.98 -7.28
N PHE A 165 3.91 -14.08 -6.85
CA PHE A 165 5.33 -14.19 -7.16
C PHE A 165 6.02 -15.08 -6.13
N PRO A 166 6.96 -15.95 -6.55
CA PRO A 166 7.70 -16.77 -5.61
C PRO A 166 8.53 -15.88 -4.68
N SER A 167 8.28 -16.01 -3.38
CA SER A 167 9.09 -15.35 -2.35
C SER A 167 10.36 -16.14 -2.05
N ILE A 168 11.42 -15.45 -1.65
CA ILE A 168 12.65 -16.08 -1.19
C ILE A 168 12.32 -16.75 0.16
N PRO A 169 12.54 -18.08 0.32
CA PRO A 169 12.28 -18.75 1.58
C PRO A 169 13.17 -18.18 2.68
N ALA A 170 12.60 -17.96 3.87
CA ALA A 170 13.36 -17.52 5.03
C ALA A 170 14.41 -18.58 5.39
N LYS A 171 15.66 -18.14 5.53
CA LYS A 171 16.76 -19.03 5.90
C LYS A 171 16.88 -19.06 7.42
N PRO A 172 17.21 -20.22 8.02
CA PRO A 172 17.55 -20.27 9.44
C PRO A 172 18.77 -19.39 9.72
N THR A 173 18.79 -18.78 10.90
CA THR A 173 19.90 -17.95 11.36
C THR A 173 21.16 -18.82 11.42
N VAL A 174 22.20 -18.40 10.69
CA VAL A 174 23.49 -19.10 10.67
C VAL A 174 24.03 -19.09 12.11
N SER A 175 24.47 -20.26 12.60
CA SER A 175 24.89 -20.49 14.00
C SER A 175 23.78 -20.39 15.06
N ASN A 176 22.85 -21.35 15.04
CA ASN A 176 22.00 -21.67 16.19
C ASN A 176 22.51 -22.93 16.93
N PRO A 177 23.65 -22.85 17.64
CA PRO A 177 24.29 -24.02 18.27
C PRO A 177 23.43 -24.66 19.38
N TYR A 178 22.38 -23.98 19.84
CA TYR A 178 21.53 -24.41 20.93
C TYR A 178 20.15 -24.91 20.49
N ASN A 179 19.87 -25.00 19.17
CA ASN A 179 18.54 -25.35 18.63
C ASN A 179 17.39 -24.54 19.26
N TYR A 180 17.63 -23.27 19.60
CA TYR A 180 16.56 -22.41 20.07
C TYR A 180 15.56 -22.13 18.94
N LEU A 181 14.32 -21.86 19.31
CA LEU A 181 13.29 -21.47 18.35
C LEU A 181 13.74 -20.23 17.57
N ASP A 182 13.88 -20.36 16.26
CA ASP A 182 14.39 -19.27 15.42
C ASP A 182 13.30 -18.20 15.23
N GLN A 183 13.50 -17.05 15.86
CA GLN A 183 12.56 -15.94 15.79
C GLN A 183 12.39 -15.41 14.36
N SER A 184 13.41 -15.52 13.51
CA SER A 184 13.32 -15.09 12.11
C SER A 184 12.38 -15.99 11.30
N LEU A 185 12.44 -17.30 11.53
CA LEU A 185 11.55 -18.26 10.88
C LEU A 185 10.12 -18.10 11.39
N LEU A 186 9.92 -17.92 12.70
CA LEU A 186 8.60 -17.64 13.27
C LEU A 186 7.97 -16.37 12.70
N GLN A 187 8.76 -15.30 12.52
CA GLN A 187 8.26 -14.06 11.93
C GLN A 187 7.88 -14.27 10.46
N ALA A 188 8.70 -15.00 9.70
CA ALA A 188 8.39 -15.34 8.32
C ALA A 188 7.11 -16.18 8.19
N GLU A 189 6.92 -17.18 9.05
CA GLU A 189 5.69 -18.00 9.09
C GLU A 189 4.47 -17.15 9.44
N LYS A 190 4.57 -16.26 10.43
CA LYS A 190 3.48 -15.33 10.79
C LYS A 190 3.12 -14.41 9.63
N LEU A 191 4.10 -13.89 8.91
CA LEU A 191 3.87 -13.04 7.73
C LEU A 191 3.19 -13.83 6.60
N ALA A 192 3.64 -15.06 6.33
CA ALA A 192 3.02 -15.93 5.36
C ALA A 192 1.55 -16.24 5.71
N GLN A 193 1.28 -16.50 7.00
CA GLN A 193 -0.08 -16.73 7.49
C GLN A 193 -0.96 -15.48 7.32
N THR A 194 -0.46 -14.29 7.64
CA THR A 194 -1.18 -13.03 7.41
C THR A 194 -1.49 -12.81 5.92
N ILE A 195 -0.52 -13.08 5.03
CA ILE A 195 -0.74 -13.00 3.58
C ILE A 195 -1.89 -13.91 3.15
N LEU A 196 -1.90 -15.17 3.60
CA LEU A 196 -2.98 -16.12 3.29
C LEU A 196 -4.34 -15.64 3.80
N GLU A 197 -4.39 -15.05 4.99
CA GLU A 197 -5.62 -14.47 5.55
C GLU A 197 -6.14 -13.28 4.73
N VAL A 198 -5.24 -12.42 4.28
CA VAL A 198 -5.59 -11.30 3.38
C VAL A 198 -6.07 -11.83 2.02
N GLN A 199 -5.42 -12.84 1.44
CA GLN A 199 -5.83 -13.44 0.17
C GLN A 199 -7.24 -14.06 0.22
N LYS A 200 -7.66 -14.61 1.37
CA LYS A 200 -9.04 -15.11 1.54
C LYS A 200 -10.10 -14.02 1.36
N LYS A 201 -9.75 -12.75 1.61
CA LYS A 201 -10.65 -11.60 1.45
C LYS A 201 -10.75 -11.11 0.00
N MET A 202 -9.91 -11.61 -0.92
CA MET A 202 -9.85 -11.16 -2.31
C MET A 202 -11.21 -11.19 -3.04
N PRO A 203 -12.02 -12.27 -2.99
CA PRO A 203 -13.30 -12.30 -3.70
C PRO A 203 -14.27 -11.20 -3.25
N GLN A 204 -14.26 -10.87 -1.95
CA GLN A 204 -15.07 -9.78 -1.40
C GLN A 204 -14.52 -8.41 -1.82
N ALA A 205 -13.20 -8.23 -1.83
CA ALA A 205 -12.56 -7.00 -2.28
C ALA A 205 -12.85 -6.71 -3.77
N VAL A 206 -12.81 -7.72 -4.64
CA VAL A 206 -13.20 -7.59 -6.06
C VAL A 206 -14.65 -7.15 -6.18
N LYS A 207 -15.57 -7.85 -5.48
CA LYS A 207 -17.01 -7.52 -5.49
C LYS A 207 -17.25 -6.08 -5.03
N LEU A 208 -16.57 -5.65 -3.97
CA LEU A 208 -16.69 -4.30 -3.42
C LEU A 208 -16.22 -3.25 -4.43
N LEU A 209 -15.05 -3.45 -5.05
CA LEU A 209 -14.53 -2.51 -6.06
C LEU A 209 -15.40 -2.48 -7.32
N ASP A 210 -15.95 -3.61 -7.76
CA ASP A 210 -16.93 -3.67 -8.86
C ASP A 210 -18.22 -2.90 -8.51
N GLN A 211 -18.67 -2.91 -7.26
CA GLN A 211 -19.82 -2.10 -6.83
C GLN A 211 -19.47 -0.61 -6.80
N MET A 212 -18.35 -0.26 -6.18
CA MET A 212 -17.90 1.13 -6.08
C MET A 212 -17.66 1.78 -7.45
N TRP A 213 -17.16 1.02 -8.41
CA TRP A 213 -17.00 1.43 -9.81
C TRP A 213 -18.26 2.08 -10.41
N ASN A 214 -19.42 1.47 -10.12
CA ASN A 214 -20.68 1.79 -10.77
C ASN A 214 -21.51 2.83 -10.02
N LEU A 215 -21.29 2.99 -8.72
CA LEU A 215 -22.20 3.72 -7.83
C LEU A 215 -21.80 5.16 -7.53
N TYR A 216 -20.52 5.52 -7.69
CA TYR A 216 -20.01 6.79 -7.17
C TYR A 216 -19.48 7.70 -8.26
N SER A 217 -19.75 9.01 -8.12
CA SER A 217 -19.37 10.08 -9.05
C SER A 217 -18.04 10.77 -8.70
N GLY A 218 -17.29 10.20 -7.75
CA GLY A 218 -16.04 10.75 -7.21
C GLY A 218 -15.94 10.48 -5.71
N ILE A 219 -14.71 10.46 -5.18
CA ILE A 219 -14.47 10.21 -3.75
C ILE A 219 -13.58 11.30 -3.17
N TYR A 220 -13.81 11.65 -1.90
CA TYR A 220 -12.94 12.61 -1.21
C TYR A 220 -11.76 11.88 -0.61
N VAL A 221 -10.56 12.36 -0.93
CA VAL A 221 -9.31 11.82 -0.41
C VAL A 221 -8.78 12.77 0.66
N PRO A 222 -8.53 12.28 1.89
CA PRO A 222 -8.02 13.14 2.96
C PRO A 222 -6.56 13.49 2.73
N LYS A 223 -6.20 14.74 2.99
CA LYS A 223 -4.81 15.21 2.97
C LYS A 223 -4.13 14.92 4.29
N LYS A 224 -2.80 15.07 4.29
CA LYS A 224 -1.95 14.89 5.47
C LYS A 224 -2.37 15.79 6.63
N GLU A 225 -2.90 16.98 6.35
CA GLU A 225 -3.37 17.95 7.32
C GLU A 225 -4.53 17.41 8.17
N CYS A 226 -5.37 16.51 7.62
CA CYS A 226 -6.43 15.83 8.38
C CYS A 226 -5.90 15.01 9.57
N PHE A 227 -4.63 14.61 9.51
CA PHE A 227 -3.99 13.71 10.48
C PHE A 227 -2.91 14.42 11.30
N TYR A 228 -2.81 15.74 11.22
CA TYR A 228 -1.87 16.45 12.08
C TYR A 228 -2.29 16.30 13.54
N PRO A 229 -1.43 15.75 14.42
CA PRO A 229 -1.72 15.71 15.84
C PRO A 229 -1.91 17.13 16.37
N ASN A 230 -2.83 17.30 17.32
CA ASN A 230 -3.07 18.58 17.97
C ASN A 230 -1.80 19.02 18.71
N LEU A 231 -1.35 20.25 18.48
CA LEU A 231 -0.12 20.77 19.09
C LEU A 231 -0.27 21.00 20.61
N GLU A 232 -1.50 21.20 21.08
CA GLU A 232 -1.79 21.73 22.42
C GLU A 232 -1.91 20.65 23.51
N VAL A 233 -2.15 19.38 23.14
CA VAL A 233 -2.57 18.32 24.08
C VAL A 233 -1.42 17.80 24.97
N ILE A 234 -0.15 18.07 24.62
CA ILE A 234 1.02 17.57 25.39
C ILE A 234 1.77 18.70 26.10
N THR A 235 1.67 19.94 25.61
CA THR A 235 2.46 21.08 26.10
C THR A 235 1.89 21.74 27.34
N GLU A 236 0.58 21.66 27.52
CA GLU A 236 -0.07 22.15 28.72
C GLU A 236 -0.39 20.91 29.55
N GLY A 237 0.00 20.88 30.83
CA GLY A 237 -0.40 19.82 31.77
C GLY A 237 -1.90 19.87 32.07
N SER A 238 -2.71 19.85 31.02
CA SER A 238 -4.16 19.97 31.02
C SER A 238 -4.73 18.85 31.85
N ASN A 239 -5.52 19.25 32.85
CA ASN A 239 -6.15 18.42 33.86
C ASN A 239 -6.54 17.04 33.32
N LEU A 240 -6.00 15.99 33.95
CA LEU A 240 -6.26 14.59 33.64
C LEU A 240 -7.75 14.17 33.70
N GLN A 241 -8.62 15.09 34.10
CA GLN A 241 -10.05 14.89 34.32
C GLN A 241 -10.92 15.14 33.07
N ASP A 242 -10.43 15.86 32.05
CA ASP A 242 -11.15 16.06 30.76
C ASP A 242 -10.63 15.12 29.65
N ILE A 243 -9.80 14.14 30.01
CA ILE A 243 -9.12 13.21 29.09
C ILE A 243 -10.07 12.05 28.67
N GLY A 244 -11.26 12.39 28.19
CA GLY A 244 -12.25 11.44 27.67
C GLY A 244 -12.33 11.41 26.14
N GLU A 245 -12.00 12.52 25.47
CA GLU A 245 -12.09 12.62 24.01
C GLU A 245 -10.71 12.54 23.37
N PHE A 246 -10.41 11.37 22.80
CA PHE A 246 -9.26 11.20 21.92
C PHE A 246 -9.46 12.04 20.65
N SER A 247 -8.44 12.81 20.28
CA SER A 247 -8.40 13.58 19.03
C SER A 247 -8.58 12.63 17.85
N LYS A 248 -9.78 12.61 17.27
CA LYS A 248 -10.06 11.94 16.00
C LYS A 248 -9.60 12.84 14.86
N PRO A 249 -8.99 12.28 13.80
CA PRO A 249 -8.66 13.09 12.64
C PRO A 249 -9.94 13.64 12.02
N ASP A 250 -9.94 14.93 11.68
CA ASP A 250 -11.02 15.52 10.90
C ASP A 250 -10.76 15.27 9.42
N ILE A 251 -11.15 14.08 8.97
CA ILE A 251 -10.99 13.59 7.60
C ILE A 251 -11.74 14.51 6.59
N GLN A 252 -12.67 15.34 7.06
CA GLN A 252 -13.48 16.22 6.22
C GLN A 252 -12.86 17.61 6.03
N LYS A 253 -12.02 18.07 6.97
CA LYS A 253 -11.49 19.44 6.99
C LYS A 253 -10.64 19.76 5.77
N ASP A 254 -9.74 18.86 5.40
CA ASP A 254 -8.74 19.07 4.35
C ASP A 254 -8.70 17.88 3.38
N SER A 255 -9.68 17.81 2.47
CA SER A 255 -9.75 16.75 1.45
C SER A 255 -9.73 17.32 0.03
N TRP A 256 -9.37 16.48 -0.95
CA TRP A 256 -9.53 16.82 -2.37
C TRP A 256 -10.46 15.83 -3.06
N LEU A 257 -11.13 16.31 -4.11
CA LEU A 257 -11.99 15.48 -4.93
C LEU A 257 -11.14 14.62 -5.88
N PHE A 258 -11.24 13.31 -5.72
CA PHE A 258 -10.73 12.35 -6.69
C PHE A 258 -11.76 12.21 -7.82
N LYS A 259 -11.41 12.76 -8.99
CA LYS A 259 -12.32 12.87 -10.14
C LYS A 259 -12.80 11.50 -10.60
N LEU A 260 -14.07 11.42 -10.99
CA LEU A 260 -14.74 10.18 -11.43
C LEU A 260 -13.92 9.37 -12.43
N ASP A 261 -13.51 10.02 -13.52
CA ASP A 261 -12.81 9.33 -14.63
C ASP A 261 -11.50 8.71 -14.18
N ILE A 262 -10.81 9.34 -13.22
CA ILE A 262 -9.51 8.91 -12.71
C ILE A 262 -9.71 7.83 -11.64
N PHE A 263 -10.73 8.00 -10.79
CA PHE A 263 -11.16 6.99 -9.83
C PHE A 263 -11.57 5.69 -10.52
N GLN A 264 -12.39 5.78 -11.57
CA GLN A 264 -12.74 4.66 -12.43
C GLN A 264 -11.46 4.12 -13.07
N LEU A 265 -10.72 4.87 -13.87
CA LEU A 265 -9.50 4.35 -14.49
C LEU A 265 -8.59 3.58 -13.52
N ARG A 266 -8.35 4.13 -12.32
CA ARG A 266 -7.50 3.45 -11.33
C ARG A 266 -8.13 2.16 -10.81
N THR A 267 -9.40 2.20 -10.43
CA THR A 267 -10.10 1.00 -9.94
C THR A 267 -10.08 -0.13 -10.98
N ALA A 268 -10.09 0.21 -12.27
CA ALA A 268 -10.20 -0.75 -13.36
C ALA A 268 -8.87 -1.39 -13.56
N PHE A 269 -7.81 -0.59 -13.44
CA PHE A 269 -6.45 -1.08 -13.46
C PHE A 269 -6.20 -2.07 -12.33
N ASP A 270 -6.68 -1.80 -11.11
CA ASP A 270 -6.52 -2.73 -9.99
C ASP A 270 -7.36 -4.02 -10.17
N LEU A 271 -8.63 -3.90 -10.61
CA LEU A 271 -9.48 -5.05 -10.97
C LEU A 271 -8.88 -5.86 -12.12
N PHE A 272 -8.35 -5.18 -13.15
CA PHE A 272 -7.68 -5.77 -14.28
C PHE A 272 -6.50 -6.61 -13.81
N ASN A 273 -5.62 -6.04 -12.96
CA ASN A 273 -4.46 -6.76 -12.41
C ASN A 273 -4.92 -8.00 -11.64
N ALA A 274 -5.94 -7.89 -10.79
CA ALA A 274 -6.47 -9.03 -10.05
C ALA A 274 -7.01 -10.14 -10.98
N HIS A 275 -7.83 -9.78 -11.97
CA HIS A 275 -8.35 -10.74 -12.95
C HIS A 275 -7.26 -11.35 -13.83
N PHE A 276 -6.28 -10.55 -14.25
CA PHE A 276 -5.15 -11.00 -15.04
C PHE A 276 -4.29 -11.99 -14.25
N CYS A 277 -3.94 -11.65 -13.00
CA CYS A 277 -3.20 -12.51 -12.08
C CYS A 277 -3.96 -13.80 -11.70
N ALA A 278 -5.29 -13.74 -11.68
CA ALA A 278 -6.17 -14.89 -11.47
C ALA A 278 -6.48 -15.69 -12.74
N LYS A 279 -5.87 -15.35 -13.90
CA LYS A 279 -6.07 -16.02 -15.20
C LYS A 279 -7.49 -15.90 -15.76
N HIS A 280 -8.26 -14.93 -15.30
CA HIS A 280 -9.58 -14.58 -15.83
C HIS A 280 -9.45 -13.69 -17.08
N PHE A 281 -8.77 -14.19 -18.11
CA PHE A 281 -8.30 -13.38 -19.26
C PHE A 281 -9.43 -12.69 -20.04
N SER A 282 -10.61 -13.31 -20.15
CA SER A 282 -11.76 -12.69 -20.81
C SER A 282 -12.17 -11.38 -20.09
N LYS A 283 -12.34 -11.43 -18.77
CA LYS A 283 -12.68 -10.25 -17.96
C LYS A 283 -11.53 -9.23 -17.93
N ALA A 284 -10.29 -9.71 -17.83
CA ALA A 284 -9.10 -8.85 -17.88
C ALA A 284 -9.02 -8.09 -19.21
N LYS A 285 -9.27 -8.75 -20.35
CA LYS A 285 -9.29 -8.11 -21.67
C LYS A 285 -10.34 -7.00 -21.75
N THR A 286 -11.58 -7.26 -21.30
CA THR A 286 -12.65 -6.26 -21.29
C THR A 286 -12.29 -5.03 -20.44
N LEU A 287 -11.69 -5.24 -19.27
CA LEU A 287 -11.22 -4.15 -18.42
C LEU A 287 -10.07 -3.37 -19.09
N PHE A 288 -9.15 -4.07 -19.75
CA PHE A 288 -8.02 -3.43 -20.43
C PHE A 288 -8.46 -2.59 -21.65
N GLU A 289 -9.48 -3.01 -22.39
CA GLU A 289 -10.11 -2.21 -23.45
C GLU A 289 -10.76 -0.93 -22.91
N PHE A 290 -11.33 -0.98 -21.71
CA PHE A 290 -11.81 0.22 -21.03
C PHE A 290 -10.65 1.14 -20.64
N ILE A 291 -9.62 0.59 -19.98
CA ILE A 291 -8.44 1.33 -19.50
C ILE A 291 -7.76 2.07 -20.66
N THR A 292 -7.53 1.40 -21.78
CA THR A 292 -6.87 1.99 -22.96
C THR A 292 -7.67 3.15 -23.56
N LYS A 293 -8.99 3.01 -23.70
CA LYS A 293 -9.87 4.10 -24.17
C LYS A 293 -9.89 5.28 -23.20
N ALA A 294 -10.00 5.02 -21.90
CA ALA A 294 -10.00 6.06 -20.87
C ALA A 294 -8.64 6.77 -20.81
N TRP A 295 -7.53 6.03 -20.90
CA TRP A 295 -6.17 6.56 -20.93
C TRP A 295 -5.92 7.47 -22.13
N GLN A 296 -6.37 7.08 -23.33
CA GLN A 296 -6.25 7.91 -24.53
C GLN A 296 -7.01 9.23 -24.40
N ARG A 297 -8.23 9.21 -23.84
CA ARG A 297 -9.00 10.43 -23.58
C ARG A 297 -8.27 11.38 -22.63
N LEU A 298 -7.66 10.85 -21.57
CA LEU A 298 -6.88 11.63 -20.61
C LEU A 298 -5.61 12.22 -21.24
N LYS A 299 -4.90 11.44 -22.07
CA LYS A 299 -3.72 11.92 -22.82
C LYS A 299 -4.06 13.08 -23.76
N ASN A 300 -5.23 13.03 -24.39
CA ASN A 300 -5.68 14.09 -25.31
C ASN A 300 -6.09 15.37 -24.59
N ASN A 301 -6.40 15.30 -23.28
CA ASN A 301 -6.84 16.44 -22.46
C ASN A 301 -6.00 16.54 -21.16
N PRO A 302 -4.69 16.77 -21.24
CA PRO A 302 -3.80 16.73 -20.08
C PRO A 302 -4.06 17.85 -19.07
N GLU A 303 -4.62 18.98 -19.52
CA GLU A 303 -4.99 20.12 -18.68
C GLU A 303 -6.13 19.81 -17.70
N SER A 304 -6.88 18.73 -17.94
CA SER A 304 -7.97 18.29 -17.05
C SER A 304 -7.51 17.56 -15.78
N ILE A 305 -6.21 17.26 -15.67
CA ILE A 305 -5.64 16.41 -14.61
C ILE A 305 -4.83 17.26 -13.62
N ASP A 306 -5.45 17.52 -12.48
CA ASP A 306 -4.82 18.24 -11.36
C ASP A 306 -3.65 17.43 -10.79
N LYS A 307 -2.68 18.11 -10.15
CA LYS A 307 -1.44 17.47 -9.66
C LYS A 307 -1.73 16.31 -8.71
N GLU A 308 -2.70 16.46 -7.81
CA GLU A 308 -3.08 15.46 -6.81
C GLU A 308 -3.67 14.20 -7.46
N ASN A 309 -4.38 14.35 -8.58
CA ASN A 309 -4.98 13.22 -9.28
C ASN A 309 -3.97 12.39 -10.09
N LYS A 310 -2.81 12.98 -10.46
CA LYS A 310 -1.77 12.29 -11.22
C LYS A 310 -1.17 11.10 -10.46
N TYR A 311 -1.11 11.16 -9.12
CA TYR A 311 -0.53 10.11 -8.30
C TYR A 311 -1.32 8.79 -8.36
N PHE A 312 -2.61 8.84 -8.67
CA PHE A 312 -3.44 7.64 -8.79
C PHE A 312 -3.45 7.04 -10.20
N LEU A 313 -2.85 7.70 -11.19
CA LEU A 313 -2.80 7.17 -12.55
C LEU A 313 -1.86 5.96 -12.63
N PRO A 314 -2.23 4.88 -13.34
CA PRO A 314 -1.28 3.82 -13.67
C PRO A 314 -0.10 4.38 -14.45
N SER A 315 1.09 3.80 -14.29
CA SER A 315 2.25 4.26 -15.05
C SER A 315 2.08 3.90 -16.53
N GLU A 316 2.57 4.76 -17.41
CA GLU A 316 2.56 4.48 -18.85
C GLU A 316 3.32 3.19 -19.20
N GLN A 317 4.40 2.90 -18.46
CA GLN A 317 5.17 1.67 -18.60
C GLN A 317 4.32 0.44 -18.28
N ASP A 318 3.52 0.48 -17.21
CA ASP A 318 2.62 -0.62 -16.85
C ASP A 318 1.57 -0.85 -17.94
N ILE A 319 0.91 0.23 -18.40
CA ILE A 319 -0.13 0.13 -19.44
C ILE A 319 0.47 -0.44 -20.72
N ASN A 320 1.62 0.06 -21.17
CA ASN A 320 2.27 -0.44 -22.38
C ASN A 320 2.72 -1.91 -22.21
N GLY A 321 3.16 -2.30 -21.02
CA GLY A 321 3.54 -3.66 -20.72
C GLY A 321 2.39 -4.65 -20.83
N PHE A 322 1.25 -4.31 -20.24
CA PHE A 322 0.04 -5.13 -20.36
C PHE A 322 -0.54 -5.13 -21.77
N ALA A 323 -0.45 -4.01 -22.51
CA ALA A 323 -0.83 -3.96 -23.92
C ALA A 323 -0.02 -4.96 -24.74
N CYS A 324 1.30 -5.00 -24.54
CA CYS A 324 2.17 -5.98 -25.17
C CYS A 324 1.79 -7.41 -24.78
N ALA A 325 1.58 -7.67 -23.49
CA ALA A 325 1.30 -9.00 -22.96
C ALA A 325 -0.01 -9.59 -23.51
N LEU A 326 -1.01 -8.73 -23.76
CA LEU A 326 -2.32 -9.09 -24.27
C LEU A 326 -2.44 -9.00 -25.80
N GLY A 327 -1.37 -8.61 -26.50
CA GLY A 327 -1.34 -8.52 -27.96
C GLY A 327 -2.05 -7.30 -28.55
N PHE A 328 -2.19 -6.20 -27.80
CA PHE A 328 -2.69 -4.92 -28.33
C PHE A 328 -1.58 -4.13 -29.02
N ASP A 329 -1.92 -3.40 -30.09
CA ASP A 329 -0.99 -2.51 -30.79
C ASP A 329 -0.63 -1.30 -29.91
N ILE A 330 0.68 -1.07 -29.71
CA ILE A 330 1.19 0.07 -28.94
C ILE A 330 1.11 1.34 -29.81
N PRO A 331 0.66 2.50 -29.28
CA PRO A 331 0.70 3.77 -30.00
C PRO A 331 2.13 4.15 -30.42
N LYS A 332 2.33 4.43 -31.71
CA LYS A 332 3.64 4.57 -32.39
C LYS A 332 4.46 5.84 -32.06
N GLU A 333 4.12 6.65 -31.07
CA GLU A 333 4.74 7.97 -30.91
C GLU A 333 6.00 8.02 -30.04
N ASN A 334 6.36 6.94 -29.34
CA ASN A 334 7.65 6.82 -28.65
C ASN A 334 8.56 5.73 -29.24
N SER A 335 8.26 5.26 -30.47
CA SER A 335 8.99 4.19 -31.14
C SER A 335 10.24 4.66 -31.89
N SER A 336 11.09 5.49 -31.30
CA SER A 336 12.47 5.62 -31.80
C SER A 336 13.32 4.38 -31.46
N SER A 337 12.80 3.49 -30.60
CA SER A 337 13.46 2.25 -30.18
C SER A 337 12.84 0.97 -30.74
N CYS A 338 11.78 1.06 -31.55
CA CYS A 338 11.09 -0.11 -32.14
C CYS A 338 11.17 -0.15 -33.68
N GLN A 339 12.08 0.60 -34.29
CA GLN A 339 12.33 0.55 -35.74
C GLN A 339 13.73 0.00 -36.06
N SER A 340 13.93 -1.29 -35.79
CA SER A 340 14.89 -2.12 -36.54
C SER A 340 14.55 -3.59 -36.31
N GLY A 341 14.30 -4.30 -37.40
CA GLY A 341 13.64 -5.62 -37.46
C GLY A 341 14.31 -6.80 -36.78
N ASP A 342 15.33 -6.61 -35.95
CA ASP A 342 15.97 -7.69 -35.17
C ASP A 342 16.46 -7.25 -33.78
N ILE A 343 16.18 -6.00 -33.37
CA ILE A 343 16.58 -5.48 -32.06
C ILE A 343 15.29 -5.05 -31.35
N ASN A 344 14.73 -5.97 -30.54
CA ASN A 344 14.21 -5.72 -29.18
C ASN A 344 13.23 -6.78 -28.67
N LEU A 345 13.56 -8.07 -28.75
CA LEU A 345 12.91 -9.08 -27.88
C LEU A 345 13.14 -8.75 -26.40
N PHE A 346 14.31 -8.20 -26.07
CA PHE A 346 14.62 -7.72 -24.72
C PHE A 346 13.77 -6.51 -24.33
N MET A 347 13.55 -5.50 -25.20
CA MET A 347 12.64 -4.41 -24.83
C MET A 347 11.17 -4.79 -24.91
N GLN A 348 10.73 -5.67 -25.81
CA GLN A 348 9.37 -6.23 -25.77
C GLN A 348 9.13 -6.94 -24.44
N PHE A 349 10.11 -7.67 -23.91
CA PHE A 349 10.01 -8.29 -22.58
C PHE A 349 10.21 -7.30 -21.42
N SER A 350 11.05 -6.28 -21.57
CA SER A 350 11.21 -5.19 -20.58
C SER A 350 9.95 -4.33 -20.48
N LEU A 351 9.20 -4.22 -21.57
CA LEU A 351 7.88 -3.63 -21.63
C LEU A 351 6.87 -4.58 -20.97
N VAL A 352 6.79 -5.86 -21.39
CA VAL A 352 5.87 -6.87 -20.82
C VAL A 352 6.11 -7.13 -19.32
N ARG A 353 7.34 -7.03 -18.84
CA ARG A 353 7.73 -7.15 -17.44
C ARG A 353 8.17 -5.78 -16.94
N PRO A 354 7.24 -4.87 -16.57
CA PRO A 354 7.62 -3.65 -15.87
C PRO A 354 8.19 -4.07 -14.51
N ARG A 355 9.51 -4.17 -14.45
CA ARG A 355 10.44 -4.63 -13.40
C ARG A 355 10.05 -5.81 -12.49
N HIS A 356 8.79 -6.07 -12.12
CA HIS A 356 8.37 -7.21 -11.29
C HIS A 356 6.91 -7.69 -11.51
N LYS A 357 6.14 -7.22 -12.51
CA LYS A 357 4.65 -7.30 -12.42
C LYS A 357 3.88 -8.37 -13.21
N ILE A 358 4.51 -9.27 -13.96
CA ILE A 358 3.79 -10.43 -14.54
C ILE A 358 4.41 -11.74 -14.04
N PRO A 359 3.64 -12.59 -13.32
CA PRO A 359 4.10 -13.91 -12.88
C PRO A 359 4.50 -14.81 -14.06
N VAL A 360 5.62 -15.54 -13.92
CA VAL A 360 6.19 -16.39 -15.00
C VAL A 360 5.19 -17.45 -15.50
N ASN A 361 4.44 -18.05 -14.57
CA ASN A 361 3.40 -19.03 -14.90
C ASN A 361 2.26 -18.44 -15.77
N ILE A 362 1.98 -17.14 -15.66
CA ILE A 362 0.99 -16.46 -16.50
C ILE A 362 1.55 -16.20 -17.90
N LEU A 363 2.83 -15.83 -18.01
CA LEU A 363 3.49 -15.69 -19.31
C LEU A 363 3.50 -17.01 -20.10
N VAL A 364 3.81 -18.12 -19.44
CA VAL A 364 3.78 -19.47 -20.04
C VAL A 364 2.39 -19.78 -20.62
N GLU A 365 1.33 -19.40 -19.91
CA GLU A 365 -0.05 -19.64 -20.32
C GLU A 365 -0.50 -18.70 -21.45
N LEU A 366 -0.13 -17.43 -21.40
CA LEU A 366 -0.39 -16.50 -22.52
C LEU A 366 0.31 -16.95 -23.81
N LEU A 367 1.48 -17.58 -23.70
CA LEU A 367 2.19 -18.17 -24.82
C LEU A 367 1.49 -19.43 -25.35
N SER A 368 1.01 -20.31 -24.46
CA SER A 368 0.29 -21.51 -24.89
C SER A 368 -1.05 -21.18 -25.55
N MET A 369 -1.67 -20.05 -25.16
CA MET A 369 -2.88 -19.51 -25.79
C MET A 369 -2.61 -18.73 -27.09
N GLY A 370 -1.35 -18.53 -27.48
CA GLY A 370 -0.96 -17.75 -28.67
C GLY A 370 -1.27 -16.25 -28.57
N ILE A 371 -1.54 -15.74 -27.37
CA ILE A 371 -1.89 -14.34 -27.11
C ILE A 371 -0.62 -13.47 -27.07
N CYS A 372 0.47 -13.99 -26.51
CA CYS A 372 1.74 -13.29 -26.42
C CYS A 372 2.77 -13.87 -27.40
N ARG A 373 3.60 -13.03 -28.01
CA ARG A 373 4.71 -13.44 -28.89
C ARG A 373 6.05 -13.26 -28.17
N VAL A 374 6.30 -14.05 -27.13
CA VAL A 374 7.63 -14.13 -26.50
C VAL A 374 8.43 -15.25 -27.16
N SER A 375 9.70 -14.99 -27.49
CA SER A 375 10.57 -16.04 -28.01
C SER A 375 10.78 -17.17 -26.98
N LYS A 376 10.50 -18.40 -27.39
CA LYS A 376 10.71 -19.65 -26.62
C LYS A 376 12.11 -19.72 -25.97
N ILE A 377 13.12 -19.20 -26.66
CA ILE A 377 14.53 -19.17 -26.21
C ILE A 377 14.71 -18.35 -24.91
N TYR A 378 13.92 -17.29 -24.71
CA TYR A 378 14.00 -16.45 -23.53
C TYR A 378 13.18 -17.00 -22.35
N LEU A 379 12.04 -17.63 -22.63
CA LEU A 379 11.27 -18.36 -21.62
C LEU A 379 12.11 -19.49 -21.00
N ASP A 380 12.84 -20.22 -21.85
CA ASP A 380 13.76 -21.27 -21.43
C ASP A 380 14.93 -20.71 -20.60
N LYS A 381 15.39 -19.48 -20.86
CA LYS A 381 16.46 -18.84 -20.09
C LYS A 381 16.01 -18.42 -18.68
N GLU A 382 14.81 -17.86 -18.53
CA GLU A 382 14.25 -17.50 -17.21
C GLU A 382 13.81 -18.74 -16.43
N LEU A 383 13.25 -19.76 -17.08
CA LEU A 383 12.99 -21.06 -16.44
C LEU A 383 14.27 -21.65 -15.89
N ARG A 384 15.37 -21.63 -16.68
CA ARG A 384 16.70 -22.07 -16.20
C ARG A 384 17.22 -21.20 -15.06
N GLN A 385 17.10 -19.88 -15.11
CA GLN A 385 17.54 -19.02 -13.99
C GLN A 385 16.70 -19.25 -12.72
N SER A 386 15.39 -19.47 -12.86
CA SER A 386 14.50 -19.82 -11.76
C SER A 386 14.80 -21.22 -11.21
N GLU A 387 15.18 -22.18 -12.06
CA GLU A 387 15.60 -23.53 -11.68
C GLU A 387 17.00 -23.54 -11.07
N GLU A 388 17.94 -22.74 -11.57
CA GLU A 388 19.29 -22.55 -11.02
C GLU A 388 19.20 -21.89 -9.64
N LEU A 389 18.39 -20.85 -9.47
CA LEU A 389 18.08 -20.27 -8.16
C LEU A 389 17.47 -21.31 -7.22
N ARG A 390 16.56 -22.17 -7.72
CA ARG A 390 15.96 -23.25 -6.93
C ARG A 390 16.98 -24.33 -6.55
N LEU A 391 17.93 -24.65 -7.43
CA LEU A 391 18.98 -25.64 -7.21
C LEU A 391 20.11 -25.13 -6.32
N GLU A 392 20.47 -23.85 -6.40
CA GLU A 392 21.38 -23.18 -5.46
C GLU A 392 20.77 -23.02 -4.07
N LEU A 393 19.44 -22.99 -3.94
CA LEU A 393 18.74 -22.98 -2.65
C LEU A 393 18.58 -24.38 -2.03
N ILE A 394 18.69 -25.44 -2.82
CA ILE A 394 18.67 -26.85 -2.36
C ILE A 394 20.06 -27.32 -1.92
N LYS A 395 21.12 -26.64 -2.37
CA LYS A 395 22.50 -26.84 -1.92
C LYS A 395 22.80 -25.95 -0.72
#